data_AF-A0A0T9NZH4-F1
#
_entry.id   AF-A0A0T9NZH4-F1
#
_cell.length_a   1.000
_cell.length_b   1.000
_cell.length_c   1.000
_cell.angle_alpha   90.00
_cell.angle_beta   90.00
_cell.angle_gamma   90.00
#
_symmetry.space_group_name_H-M   'P 1'
#
loop_
_entity.id
_entity.type
_entity.pdbx_description
1 polymer ?
#
loop_
_entity_poly.entity_id
_entity_poly.type
_entity_poly.pdbx_seq_one_letter_code
_entity_poly.pdbx_strand_id
1 'polypeptide(L)'
;MDRDHIASIVKKHIINSIDGAKEHEIDLQKSMADYGASSLDIVSVVSGVMRELKIKIPRTELKNIKSINGLIDLFVTSSSES
;
A
#
# COMPACT_ATOMS: atom_id res chain seq x y z
N MET A 1 11.61 10.57 -1.94
CA MET A 1 10.51 10.67 -0.96
C MET A 1 10.88 9.83 0.25
N ASP A 2 10.41 10.17 1.46
CA ASP A 2 10.75 9.37 2.64
C ASP A 2 9.86 8.12 2.76
N ARG A 3 10.45 6.99 3.17
CA ARG A 3 9.74 5.72 3.40
C ARG A 3 8.66 5.90 4.46
N ASP A 4 8.95 6.64 5.52
CA ASP A 4 8.00 6.85 6.62
C ASP A 4 6.77 7.64 6.17
N HIS A 5 6.98 8.61 5.26
CA HIS A 5 5.89 9.35 4.64
C HIS A 5 5.00 8.45 3.77
N ILE A 6 5.61 7.62 2.92
CA ILE A 6 4.88 6.66 2.08
C ILE A 6 4.14 5.64 2.95
N ALA A 7 4.78 5.13 4.00
CA ALA A 7 4.17 4.19 4.93
C ALA A 7 2.94 4.78 5.62
N SER A 8 2.99 6.05 6.03
CA SER A 8 1.83 6.75 6.61
C SER A 8 0.67 6.85 5.61
N ILE A 9 0.95 7.20 4.35
CA ILE A 9 -0.07 7.27 3.29
C ILE A 9 -0.66 5.88 3.02
N VAL A 10 0.17 4.85 2.89
CA VAL A 10 -0.29 3.47 2.68
C VAL A 10 -1.19 3.03 3.83
N LYS A 11 -0.77 3.22 5.09
CA LYS A 11 -1.57 2.88 6.27
C LYS A 11 -2.92 3.59 6.28
N LYS A 12 -2.94 4.90 5.99
CA LYS A 12 -4.16 5.70 5.88
C LYS A 12 -5.14 5.10 4.86
N HIS A 13 -4.66 4.74 3.66
CA HIS A 13 -5.51 4.13 2.63
C HIS A 13 -5.99 2.73 3.02
N ILE A 14 -5.16 1.94 3.70
CA ILE A 14 -5.55 0.61 4.22
C ILE A 14 -6.70 0.74 5.22
N ILE A 15 -6.59 1.62 6.21
CA ILE A 15 -7.63 1.84 7.23
C ILE A 15 -8.94 2.31 6.60
N ASN A 16 -8.85 3.14 5.55
CA ASN A 16 -10.02 3.65 4.85
C ASN A 16 -10.68 2.60 3.93
N SER A 17 -9.95 1.56 3.52
CA SER A 17 -10.44 0.56 2.56
C SER A 17 -10.80 -0.77 3.22
N ILE A 18 -10.22 -1.10 4.37
CA ILE A 18 -10.48 -2.34 5.10
C ILE A 18 -11.26 -2.00 6.38
N ASP A 19 -12.54 -2.33 6.38
CA ASP A 19 -13.39 -2.15 7.56
C ASP A 19 -12.85 -2.95 8.75
N GLY A 20 -12.55 -2.23 9.84
CA GLY A 20 -12.01 -2.82 11.07
C GLY A 20 -10.49 -2.83 11.19
N ALA A 21 -9.74 -2.42 10.16
CA ALA A 21 -8.30 -2.22 10.28
C ALA A 21 -8.00 -0.96 11.12
N LYS A 22 -7.17 -1.10 12.15
CA LYS A 22 -6.70 0.04 12.97
C LYS A 22 -5.22 0.27 12.77
N GLU A 23 -4.81 1.54 12.75
CA GLU A 23 -3.42 1.92 12.49
C GLU A 23 -2.39 1.20 13.37
N HIS A 24 -2.69 1.01 14.65
CA HIS A 24 -1.82 0.34 15.62
C HIS A 24 -1.81 -1.20 15.52
N GLU A 25 -2.78 -1.78 14.80
CA GLU A 25 -2.88 -3.22 14.56
C GLU A 25 -2.24 -3.61 13.21
N ILE A 26 -1.85 -2.63 12.38
CA ILE A 26 -1.18 -2.87 11.10
C ILE A 26 0.29 -3.25 11.31
N ASP A 27 0.53 -4.55 11.30
CA ASP A 27 1.84 -5.16 11.05
C ASP A 27 2.19 -5.10 9.55
N LEU A 28 3.26 -4.37 9.24
CA LEU A 28 3.75 -4.17 7.87
C LEU A 28 4.36 -5.42 7.24
N GLN A 29 4.71 -6.44 8.02
CA GLN A 29 5.21 -7.72 7.52
C GLN A 29 4.10 -8.59 6.93
N LYS A 30 2.85 -8.34 7.33
CA LYS A 30 1.68 -9.08 6.84
C LYS A 30 1.18 -8.59 5.49
N SER A 31 0.42 -9.45 4.82
CA SER A 31 -0.34 -9.11 3.62
C SER A 31 -1.59 -8.32 4.00
N MET A 32 -2.07 -7.44 3.12
CA MET A 32 -3.40 -6.83 3.26
C MET A 32 -4.52 -7.88 3.32
N ALA A 33 -4.34 -9.01 2.61
CA ALA A 33 -5.28 -10.12 2.64
C ALA A 33 -5.40 -10.76 4.05
N ASP A 34 -4.34 -10.71 4.86
CA ASP A 34 -4.36 -11.22 6.24
C ASP A 34 -5.26 -10.38 7.16
N TYR A 35 -5.58 -9.14 6.75
CA TYR A 35 -6.53 -8.24 7.41
C TYR A 35 -7.94 -8.34 6.80
N GLY A 36 -8.19 -9.29 5.90
CA GLY A 36 -9.48 -9.46 5.25
C GLY A 36 -9.68 -8.61 3.99
N ALA A 37 -8.63 -7.96 3.47
CA ALA A 37 -8.74 -7.21 2.22
C ALA A 37 -9.10 -8.13 1.06
N SER A 38 -10.13 -7.75 0.31
CA SER A 38 -10.44 -8.33 -0.98
C SER A 38 -9.54 -7.75 -2.07
N SER A 39 -9.54 -8.38 -3.25
CA SER A 39 -8.86 -7.85 -4.43
C SER A 39 -9.31 -6.43 -4.81
N LEU A 40 -10.57 -6.07 -4.52
CA LEU A 40 -11.09 -4.73 -4.77
C LEU A 40 -10.51 -3.73 -3.78
N ASP A 41 -10.40 -4.09 -2.50
CA ASP A 41 -9.83 -3.23 -1.47
C ASP A 41 -8.35 -2.95 -1.75
N ILE A 42 -7.59 -3.98 -2.13
CA ILE A 42 -6.19 -3.85 -2.52
C ILE A 42 -6.05 -2.88 -3.70
N VAL A 43 -6.89 -2.99 -4.72
CA VAL A 43 -6.86 -2.09 -5.88
C VAL A 43 -7.23 -0.67 -5.49
N SER A 44 -8.21 -0.48 -4.59
CA SER A 44 -8.61 0.83 -4.07
C SER A 44 -7.48 1.50 -3.29
N VAL A 45 -6.84 0.76 -2.36
CA VAL A 45 -5.67 1.23 -1.61
C VAL A 45 -4.56 1.66 -2.55
N VAL A 46 -4.15 0.76 -3.45
CA VAL A 46 -3.03 1.01 -4.37
C VAL A 46 -3.35 2.22 -5.26
N SER A 47 -4.54 2.28 -5.84
CA SER A 47 -4.95 3.41 -6.70
C SER A 47 -5.01 4.74 -5.95
N GLY A 48 -5.46 4.71 -4.69
CA GLY A 48 -5.50 5.88 -3.80
C GLY A 48 -4.09 6.41 -3.52
N VAL A 49 -3.17 5.52 -3.14
CA VAL A 49 -1.77 5.86 -2.87
C VAL A 49 -1.08 6.39 -4.14
N MET A 50 -1.24 5.71 -5.28
CA MET A 50 -0.67 6.15 -6.57
C MET A 50 -1.12 7.55 -6.97
N ARG A 51 -2.42 7.86 -6.77
CA ARG A 51 -2.98 9.18 -7.07
C ARG A 51 -2.46 10.25 -6.11
N GLU A 52 -2.34 9.94 -4.82
CA GLU A 52 -1.82 10.87 -3.81
C GLU A 52 -0.33 11.16 -4.03
N LEU A 53 0.46 10.13 -4.34
CA LEU A 53 1.90 10.23 -4.62
C LEU A 53 2.23 10.68 -6.05
N LYS A 54 1.24 10.75 -6.94
CA LYS A 54 1.38 11.05 -8.38
C LYS A 54 2.36 10.12 -9.11
N ILE A 55 2.41 8.86 -8.69
CA ILE A 55 3.27 7.82 -9.29
C ILE A 55 2.43 6.77 -10.02
N LYS A 56 3.04 6.10 -10.99
CA LYS A 56 2.40 5.03 -11.75
C LYS A 56 3.25 3.77 -11.68
N ILE A 57 2.58 2.68 -11.29
CA ILE A 57 3.14 1.36 -11.04
C ILE A 57 2.39 0.37 -11.93
N PRO A 58 3.10 -0.42 -12.75
CA PRO A 58 2.51 -1.49 -13.53
C PRO A 58 1.85 -2.55 -12.65
N ARG A 59 0.66 -3.03 -13.06
CA ARG A 59 -0.06 -4.10 -12.34
C ARG A 59 0.74 -5.41 -12.24
N THR A 60 1.70 -5.62 -13.14
CA THR A 60 2.61 -6.78 -13.10
C THR A 60 3.49 -6.78 -11.86
N GLU A 61 3.94 -5.62 -11.39
CA GLU A 61 4.76 -5.50 -10.18
C GLU A 61 3.93 -5.76 -8.92
N LEU A 62 2.67 -5.32 -8.91
CA LEU A 62 1.74 -5.54 -7.81
C LEU A 62 1.49 -7.03 -7.52
N LYS A 63 1.53 -7.90 -8.55
CA LYS A 63 1.33 -9.35 -8.38
C LYS A 63 2.42 -10.01 -7.53
N ASN A 64 3.60 -9.41 -7.43
CA ASN A 64 4.74 -9.98 -6.71
C ASN A 64 4.75 -9.57 -5.24
N ILE A 65 3.87 -8.65 -4.83
CA ILE A 65 3.80 -8.13 -3.48
C ILE A 65 3.10 -9.15 -2.57
N LYS A 66 3.78 -9.52 -1.48
CA LYS A 66 3.26 -10.44 -0.46
C LYS A 66 3.04 -9.79 0.90
N SER A 67 3.49 -8.55 1.10
CA SER A 67 3.40 -7.82 2.35
C SER A 67 3.21 -6.33 2.12
N ILE A 68 2.71 -5.62 3.13
CA ILE A 68 2.58 -4.16 3.10
C ILE A 68 3.96 -3.50 2.96
N ASN A 69 5.00 -4.05 3.59
CA ASN A 69 6.38 -3.57 3.40
C ASN A 69 6.82 -3.67 1.95
N GLY A 70 6.54 -4.78 1.26
CA GLY A 70 6.86 -4.92 -0.16
C GLY A 70 6.12 -3.89 -1.03
N LEU A 71 4.90 -3.50 -0.65
CA LEU A 71 4.16 -2.43 -1.32
C LEU A 71 4.81 -1.05 -1.09
N ILE A 72 5.20 -0.76 0.15
CA ILE A 72 5.89 0.48 0.50
C ILE A 72 7.23 0.58 -0.24
N ASP A 73 8.00 -0.51 -0.29
CA ASP A 73 9.29 -0.57 -1.00
C ASP A 73 9.11 -0.25 -2.48
N LEU A 74 8.06 -0.79 -3.10
CA LEU A 74 7.75 -0.52 -4.49
C LEU A 74 7.43 0.96 -4.72
N PHE A 75 6.58 1.54 -3.87
CA PHE A 75 6.26 2.97 -3.96
C PHE A 75 7.49 3.87 -3.73
N VAL A 76 8.34 3.55 -2.77
CA VAL A 76 9.60 4.27 -2.52
C VAL A 76 10.48 4.23 -3.76
N THR A 77 10.65 3.06 -4.35
CA THR A 77 11.46 2.85 -5.55
C THR A 77 10.91 3.67 -6.73
N SER A 78 9.62 3.53 -7.05
CA SER A 78 9.00 4.30 -8.15
C SER A 78 9.01 5.81 -7.91
N SER A 79 8.87 6.27 -6.66
CA SER A 79 8.92 7.69 -6.32
C SER A 79 10.31 8.31 -6.40
N SER A 80 11.37 7.49 -6.45
CA SER A 80 12.75 7.93 -6.60
C SER A 80 13.18 7.98 -8.08
N GLU A 81 12.46 7.27 -8.94
CA GLU A 81 12.69 7.21 -10.39
C GLU A 81 11.79 8.17 -11.20
N SER A 82 10.79 8.78 -10.56
CA SER A 82 9.84 9.75 -11.16
C SER A 82 10.24 11.19 -10.89
#